data_AF-A0AAV8Y753-F1
#
_entry.id   AF-A0AAV8Y753-F1
#
_cell.length_a   1.000
_cell.length_b   1.000
_cell.length_c   1.000
_cell.angle_alpha   90.00
_cell.angle_beta   90.00
_cell.angle_gamma   90.00
#
_symmetry.space_group_name_H-M   'P 1'
#
loop_
_entity.id
_entity.type
_entity.pdbx_description
1 polymer ?
#
loop_
_entity_poly.entity_id
_entity_poly.type
_entity_poly.pdbx_seq_one_letter_code
_entity_poly.pdbx_strand_id
1 'polypeptide(L)'
;MTRKRKQAYHFKEGDLVLVRSEAPSTGTSRKLSPKYRGPYEVVKCVGNDRYLIQDIEGEQQSARLYKGIVAVDRLKPVKYESANKSEQPNI
;
A
#
# COMPACT_ATOMS: atom_id res chain seq x y z
N MET A 1 -13.02 13.95 28.82
CA MET A 1 -13.26 14.27 27.39
C MET A 1 -12.77 13.10 26.54
N THR A 2 -13.66 12.32 25.92
CA THR A 2 -13.30 11.10 25.16
C THR A 2 -12.85 11.44 23.75
N ARG A 3 -11.60 11.10 23.41
CA ARG A 3 -11.02 11.31 22.08
C ARG A 3 -11.64 10.28 21.12
N LYS A 4 -12.43 10.74 20.13
CA LYS A 4 -13.04 9.87 19.11
C LYS A 4 -11.94 9.21 18.28
N ARG A 5 -11.99 7.88 18.13
CA ARG A 5 -11.08 7.14 17.25
C ARG A 5 -11.35 7.53 15.80
N LYS A 6 -10.29 7.69 15.01
CA LYS A 6 -10.41 7.83 13.56
C LYS A 6 -10.85 6.49 12.98
N GLN A 7 -11.84 6.50 12.10
CA GLN A 7 -12.26 5.30 11.39
C GLN A 7 -11.12 4.79 10.48
N ALA A 8 -11.04 3.47 10.34
CA ALA A 8 -10.10 2.82 9.45
C ALA A 8 -10.37 3.24 7.99
N TYR A 9 -9.30 3.34 7.20
CA TYR A 9 -9.42 3.61 5.79
C TYR A 9 -9.85 2.32 5.06
N HIS A 10 -10.83 2.42 4.18
CA HIS A 10 -11.27 1.28 3.38
C HIS A 10 -10.65 1.36 2.00
N PHE A 11 -9.94 0.32 1.60
CA PHE A 11 -9.33 0.21 0.28
C PHE A 11 -10.22 -0.61 -0.65
N LYS A 12 -10.20 -0.25 -1.93
CA LYS A 12 -10.83 -1.02 -3.00
C LYS A 12 -9.80 -1.86 -3.74
N GLU A 13 -10.27 -2.86 -4.45
CA GLU A 13 -9.45 -3.66 -5.35
C GLU A 13 -8.90 -2.74 -6.46
N GLY A 14 -7.60 -2.87 -6.77
CA GLY A 14 -6.87 -1.99 -7.69
C GLY A 14 -6.29 -0.73 -7.05
N ASP A 15 -6.58 -0.43 -5.78
CA ASP A 15 -5.95 0.70 -5.09
C ASP A 15 -4.47 0.45 -4.85
N LEU A 16 -3.67 1.50 -5.03
CA LEU A 16 -2.24 1.46 -4.77
C LEU A 16 -1.90 1.91 -3.34
N VAL A 17 -1.14 1.07 -2.65
CA VAL A 17 -0.85 1.20 -1.22
C VAL A 17 0.63 0.98 -0.94
N LEU A 18 1.18 1.73 0.02
CA LEU A 18 2.50 1.43 0.58
C LEU A 18 2.36 0.55 1.82
N VAL A 19 3.29 -0.38 1.98
CA VAL A 19 3.32 -1.28 3.14
C VAL A 19 4.41 -0.85 4.10
N ARG A 20 4.08 -0.77 5.38
CA ARG A 20 5.09 -0.50 6.42
C ARG A 20 6.11 -1.65 6.48
N SER A 21 7.39 -1.31 6.34
CA SER A 21 8.47 -2.28 6.44
C SER A 21 8.75 -2.63 7.89
N GLU A 22 8.86 -3.93 8.20
CA GLU A 22 9.46 -4.40 9.44
C GLU A 22 10.95 -4.65 9.16
N ALA A 23 11.80 -3.76 9.67
CA ALA A 23 13.24 -3.93 9.53
C ALA A 23 13.68 -5.13 10.40
N PRO A 24 14.38 -6.13 9.83
CA PRO A 24 14.90 -7.25 10.59
C PRO A 24 15.89 -6.76 11.66
N SER A 25 15.98 -7.49 12.76
CA SER A 25 16.90 -7.18 13.86
C SER A 25 18.34 -7.60 13.53
N THR A 26 18.92 -7.01 12.48
CA THR A 26 20.27 -7.33 11.99
C THR A 26 21.38 -6.61 12.79
N GLY A 27 21.04 -5.97 13.92
CA GLY A 27 21.99 -5.18 14.73
C GLY A 27 22.40 -3.84 14.11
N THR A 28 21.96 -3.55 12.89
CA THR A 28 22.22 -2.29 12.18
C THR A 28 21.21 -1.19 12.53
N SER A 29 21.62 0.07 12.37
CA SER A 29 20.78 1.22 12.70
C SER A 29 19.59 1.35 11.75
N ARG A 30 18.37 1.30 12.31
CA ARG A 30 17.10 1.43 11.58
C ARG A 30 16.74 2.87 11.18
N LYS A 31 17.55 3.87 11.59
CA LYS A 31 17.24 5.30 11.37
C LYS A 31 17.25 5.71 9.91
N LEU A 32 18.11 5.08 9.11
CA LEU A 32 18.28 5.38 7.68
C LEU A 32 17.45 4.46 6.78
N SER A 33 16.78 3.44 7.34
CA SER A 33 15.99 2.50 6.56
C SER A 33 14.63 3.10 6.16
N PRO A 34 14.14 2.85 4.94
CA PRO A 34 12.83 3.32 4.52
C PRO A 34 11.73 2.67 5.38
N LYS A 35 10.85 3.51 5.93
CA LYS A 35 9.75 3.07 6.81
C LYS A 35 8.64 2.34 6.05
N TYR A 36 8.49 2.65 4.77
CA TYR A 36 7.50 2.06 3.88
C TYR A 36 8.20 1.46 2.66
N ARG A 37 7.69 0.33 2.20
CA ARG A 37 8.06 -0.32 0.95
C ARG A 37 7.02 0.04 -0.11
N GLY A 38 7.46 -0.02 -1.36
CA GLY A 38 6.86 0.62 -2.55
C GLY A 38 5.37 0.36 -2.80
N PRO A 39 4.88 0.78 -3.97
CA PRO A 39 3.47 0.68 -4.28
C PRO A 39 3.11 -0.79 -4.55
N TYR A 40 2.15 -1.27 -3.77
CA TYR A 40 1.51 -2.56 -3.93
C TYR A 40 0.08 -2.31 -4.37
N GLU A 41 -0.46 -3.26 -5.12
CA GLU A 41 -1.86 -3.25 -5.52
C GLU A 41 -2.70 -4.07 -4.54
N VAL A 42 -3.86 -3.54 -4.16
CA VAL A 42 -4.85 -4.28 -3.39
C VAL A 42 -5.58 -5.25 -4.32
N VAL A 43 -5.42 -6.54 -4.06
CA VAL A 43 -6.07 -7.60 -4.85
C VAL A 43 -7.50 -7.82 -4.38
N LYS A 44 -7.69 -7.97 -3.06
CA LYS A 44 -9.00 -8.22 -2.47
C LYS A 44 -9.05 -7.92 -0.98
N CYS A 45 -10.24 -7.64 -0.48
CA CYS A 45 -10.50 -7.60 0.95
C CYS A 45 -10.70 -9.03 1.48
N VAL A 46 -9.94 -9.41 2.51
CA VAL A 46 -10.07 -10.71 3.18
C VAL A 46 -11.06 -10.62 4.35
N GLY A 47 -11.28 -9.41 4.89
CA GLY A 47 -12.11 -9.14 6.06
C GLY A 47 -11.30 -8.66 7.27
N ASN A 48 -11.98 -8.15 8.29
CA ASN A 48 -11.35 -7.62 9.52
C ASN A 48 -10.26 -6.58 9.25
N ASP A 49 -10.51 -5.68 8.30
CA ASP A 49 -9.57 -4.65 7.84
C ASP A 49 -8.25 -5.21 7.29
N ARG A 50 -8.27 -6.45 6.79
CA ARG A 50 -7.12 -7.10 6.15
C ARG A 50 -7.34 -7.20 4.64
N TYR A 51 -6.29 -6.87 3.92
CA TYR A 51 -6.27 -6.83 2.48
C TYR A 51 -5.17 -7.75 1.95
N LEU A 52 -5.50 -8.52 0.92
CA LEU A 52 -4.51 -9.23 0.13
C LEU A 52 -3.89 -8.21 -0.82
N ILE A 53 -2.58 -8.08 -0.76
CA ILE A 53 -1.82 -7.16 -1.60
C ILE A 53 -0.81 -7.94 -2.44
N GLN A 54 -0.48 -7.40 -3.61
CA GLN A 54 0.51 -7.94 -4.52
C GLN A 54 1.43 -6.84 -5.06
N ASP A 55 2.63 -7.23 -5.50
CA ASP A 55 3.46 -6.36 -6.33
C ASP A 55 2.75 -6.04 -7.64
N ILE A 56 2.96 -4.82 -8.13
CA ILE A 56 2.50 -4.41 -9.46
C ILE A 56 3.36 -5.11 -10.51
N GLU A 57 2.71 -5.61 -11.57
CA GLU A 57 3.41 -6.22 -12.69
C GLU A 57 4.34 -5.20 -13.38
N GLY A 58 5.63 -5.53 -13.48
CA GLY A 58 6.66 -4.63 -14.02
C GLY A 58 7.39 -3.75 -12.99
N GLU A 59 6.88 -3.58 -11.77
CA GLU A 59 7.52 -2.81 -10.69
C GLU A 59 7.94 -3.69 -9.49
N GLN A 60 8.35 -4.93 -9.80
CA GLN A 60 8.73 -5.91 -8.79
C GLN A 60 10.03 -5.48 -8.09
N GLN A 61 10.00 -5.29 -6.77
CA GLN A 61 11.20 -4.95 -5.99
C GLN A 61 12.16 -6.12 -5.80
N SER A 62 11.69 -7.34 -6.04
CA SER A 62 12.47 -8.57 -5.87
C SER A 62 12.18 -9.53 -7.01
N ALA A 63 13.10 -10.48 -7.24
CA ALA A 63 12.91 -11.55 -8.22
C ALA A 63 11.66 -12.41 -7.95
N ARG A 64 11.18 -12.42 -6.70
CA ARG A 64 9.94 -13.08 -6.31
C ARG A 64 8.84 -12.05 -6.08
N LEU A 65 7.73 -12.22 -6.79
CA LEU A 65 6.48 -11.51 -6.56
C LEU A 65 6.06 -11.61 -5.10
N TYR A 66 5.92 -10.45 -4.46
CA TYR A 66 5.36 -10.36 -3.13
C TYR A 66 3.86 -10.51 -3.20
N LYS A 67 3.33 -11.41 -2.36
CA LYS A 67 1.90 -11.59 -2.14
C LYS A 67 1.67 -11.85 -0.66
N GLY A 68 0.86 -11.02 -0.02
CA GLY A 68 0.69 -11.08 1.43
C GLY A 68 -0.63 -10.49 1.89
N ILE A 69 -1.09 -10.92 3.07
CA ILE A 69 -2.25 -10.35 3.73
C ILE A 69 -1.76 -9.33 4.76
N VAL A 70 -2.22 -8.09 4.65
CA VAL A 70 -1.76 -6.98 5.49
C VAL A 70 -2.96 -6.23 6.08
N ALA A 71 -2.85 -5.86 7.35
CA ALA A 71 -3.86 -5.06 8.04
C ALA A 71 -3.78 -3.57 7.64
N VAL A 72 -4.93 -2.90 7.65
CA VAL A 72 -5.09 -1.47 7.30
C VAL A 72 -4.09 -0.55 8.01
N ASP A 73 -3.72 -0.83 9.26
CA ASP A 73 -2.82 0.01 10.07
C ASP A 73 -1.39 0.09 9.52
N ARG A 74 -1.03 -0.90 8.70
CA ARG A 74 0.28 -1.02 8.04
C ARG A 74 0.24 -0.52 6.61
N LEU A 75 -0.95 -0.26 6.06
CA LEU A 75 -1.14 0.28 4.74
C LEU A 75 -1.18 1.80 4.79
N LYS A 76 -0.58 2.43 3.79
CA LYS A 76 -0.68 3.88 3.57
C LYS A 76 -1.21 4.12 2.16
N PRO A 77 -2.31 4.87 2.00
CA PRO A 77 -2.83 5.20 0.67
C PRO A 77 -1.79 6.03 -0.10
N VAL A 78 -1.52 5.64 -1.35
CA VAL A 78 -0.77 6.48 -2.29
C VAL A 78 -1.78 7.33 -3.05
N LYS A 79 -1.56 8.64 -3.09
CA LYS A 79 -2.28 9.50 -4.02
C LYS A 79 -1.45 9.57 -5.29
N TYR A 80 -1.93 8.96 -6.37
CA TYR A 80 -1.42 9.28 -7.70
C TYR A 80 -2.23 10.48 -8.20
N GLU A 81 -1.58 11.61 -8.43
CA GLU A 81 -2.15 12.65 -9.28
C GLU A 81 -2.23 12.07 -10.69
N SER A 82 -3.44 11.74 -11.13
CA SER A 82 -3.69 11.20 -12.46
C SER A 82 -3.36 12.27 -13.50
N ALA A 83 -2.14 12.27 -14.03
CA ALA A 83 -1.70 13.16 -15.10
C ALA A 83 -2.30 12.81 -16.49
N ASN A 84 -3.38 12.03 -16.58
CA ASN A 84 -4.04 11.73 -17.85
C ASN A 84 -5.56 11.73 -17.68
N LYS A 85 -6.13 12.93 -17.58
CA LYS A 85 -7.52 13.15 -17.99
C LYS A 85 -7.47 13.22 -19.50
N SER A 86 -7.76 12.11 -20.17
CA SER A 86 -7.88 12.04 -21.63
C SER A 86 -8.75 13.19 -22.14
N GLU A 87 -8.14 14.15 -22.81
CA GLU A 87 -8.79 15.00 -23.80
C GLU A 87 -9.36 14.06 -24.86
N GLN A 88 -10.66 13.80 -24.81
CA GLN A 88 -11.37 13.37 -26.00
C GLN A 88 -11.86 14.64 -26.69
N PRO A 89 -11.32 15.02 -27.86
CA PRO A 89 -11.92 16.08 -28.65
C PRO A 89 -13.31 15.61 -29.07
N ASN A 90 -14.33 16.35 -28.62
CA ASN A 90 -15.69 16.20 -29.10
C ASN A 90 -15.73 16.69 -30.55
N ILE A 91 -16.06 15.80 -31.48
CA ILE A 91 -16.28 16.10 -32.90
C ILE A 91 -17.56 16.92 -33.06
#